data_AF-A0A3S5CHW8-F1
#
_entry.id   AF-A0A3S5CHW8-F1
#
_cell.length_a   1.000
_cell.length_b   1.000
_cell.length_c   1.000
_cell.angle_alpha   90.00
_cell.angle_beta   90.00
_cell.angle_gamma   90.00
#
_symmetry.space_group_name_H-M   'P 1'
#
loop_
_entity.id
_entity.type
_entity.pdbx_description
1 polymer ?
#
loop_
_entity_poly.entity_id
_entity_poly.type
_entity_poly.pdbx_seq_one_letter_code
_entity_poly.pdbx_strand_id
1 'polypeptide(L)'
;MLMVDSDQPKCITFKQLKKDRFCFSNGLKNAFKEGKAIMSRNSRKQIDPRFDPDIHGICDLGNWSFLEKEREDNIRAVSKLLKRGVDSDTEAKALRALRLLKQRKATDKDVKFRREFIGRIRKEQEKDLVSGKRVTFLKRGR
;
A
#
# COMPACT_ATOMS: atom_id res chain seq x y z
N MET A 1 -36.42 -10.45 -26.35
CA MET A 1 -36.93 -11.29 -25.24
C MET A 1 -35.75 -11.61 -24.34
N LEU A 2 -35.49 -10.76 -23.33
CA LEU A 2 -34.40 -10.99 -22.38
C LEU A 2 -34.89 -12.07 -21.40
N MET A 3 -34.24 -13.23 -21.41
CA MET A 3 -34.50 -14.26 -20.42
C MET A 3 -34.03 -13.74 -19.07
N VAL A 4 -35.00 -13.27 -18.27
CA VAL A 4 -34.81 -13.00 -16.85
C VAL A 4 -34.73 -14.37 -16.19
N ASP A 5 -33.53 -14.95 -16.17
CA ASP A 5 -33.24 -16.06 -15.26
C ASP A 5 -33.53 -15.55 -13.85
N SER A 6 -34.61 -16.05 -13.25
CA SER A 6 -35.05 -15.65 -11.92
C SER A 6 -33.89 -15.88 -10.94
N ASP A 7 -33.51 -14.85 -10.18
CA ASP A 7 -32.56 -14.89 -9.04
C ASP A 7 -33.12 -15.73 -7.86
N GLN A 8 -33.98 -16.71 -8.14
CA GLN A 8 -34.52 -17.62 -7.16
C GLN A 8 -33.47 -18.64 -6.73
N PRO A 9 -33.43 -18.99 -5.43
CA PRO A 9 -32.50 -19.99 -4.92
C PRO A 9 -32.79 -21.34 -5.59
N LYS A 10 -31.78 -21.87 -6.29
CA LYS A 10 -31.86 -23.22 -6.86
C LYS A 10 -31.54 -24.24 -5.78
N CYS A 11 -32.51 -25.09 -5.43
CA CYS A 11 -32.25 -26.26 -4.59
C CYS A 11 -31.37 -27.25 -5.36
N ILE A 12 -30.12 -27.42 -4.94
CA ILE A 12 -29.17 -28.37 -5.51
C ILE A 12 -28.70 -29.37 -4.46
N THR A 13 -28.30 -30.56 -4.90
CA THR A 13 -27.77 -31.60 -4.00
C THR A 13 -26.36 -31.27 -3.51
N PHE A 14 -25.97 -31.78 -2.35
CA PHE A 14 -24.62 -31.57 -1.79
C PHE A 14 -23.49 -32.05 -2.71
N LYS A 15 -23.72 -33.13 -3.48
CA LYS A 15 -22.74 -33.63 -4.48
C LYS A 15 -22.55 -32.66 -5.65
N GLN A 16 -23.61 -31.98 -6.09
CA GLN A 16 -23.53 -30.93 -7.11
C GLN A 16 -22.89 -29.65 -6.57
N LEU A 17 -23.21 -29.25 -5.34
CA LEU A 17 -22.58 -28.11 -4.67
C LEU A 17 -21.04 -28.28 -4.55
N LYS A 18 -20.56 -29.51 -4.36
CA LYS A 18 -19.12 -29.79 -4.30
C LYS A 18 -18.44 -29.72 -5.68
N LYS A 19 -19.16 -29.99 -6.76
CA LYS A 19 -18.66 -29.89 -8.15
C LYS A 19 -18.71 -28.45 -8.66
N ASP A 20 -19.80 -27.75 -8.41
CA ASP A 20 -20.00 -26.38 -8.84
C ASP A 20 -19.48 -25.43 -7.76
N ARG A 21 -18.27 -24.88 -7.97
CA ARG A 21 -17.75 -23.81 -7.10
C ARG A 21 -18.76 -22.67 -7.07
N PHE A 22 -19.01 -22.10 -5.89
CA PHE A 22 -19.89 -20.94 -5.66
C PHE A 22 -19.84 -19.97 -6.84
N CYS A 23 -20.91 -19.98 -7.64
CA CYS A 23 -21.04 -19.13 -8.80
C CYS A 23 -21.98 -17.99 -8.45
N PHE A 24 -21.47 -16.76 -8.53
CA PHE A 24 -22.30 -15.57 -8.42
C PHE A 24 -23.44 -15.63 -9.46
N SER A 25 -24.62 -15.09 -9.13
CA SER A 25 -25.67 -14.92 -10.14
C SER A 25 -25.17 -14.06 -11.29
N ASN A 26 -25.76 -14.15 -12.48
CA ASN A 26 -25.25 -13.42 -13.66
C ASN A 26 -25.23 -11.88 -13.43
N GLY A 27 -26.19 -11.34 -12.67
CA GLY A 27 -26.17 -9.94 -12.21
C GLY A 27 -25.00 -9.64 -11.28
N LEU A 28 -24.79 -10.47 -10.26
CA LEU A 28 -23.68 -10.35 -9.31
C LEU A 28 -22.30 -10.55 -9.97
N LYS A 29 -22.18 -11.39 -11.01
CA LYS A 29 -20.93 -11.57 -11.78
C LYS A 29 -20.52 -10.29 -12.48
N ASN A 30 -21.47 -9.57 -13.06
CA ASN A 30 -21.19 -8.31 -13.76
C ASN A 30 -20.81 -7.21 -12.76
N ALA A 31 -21.59 -7.04 -11.69
CA ALA A 31 -21.27 -6.10 -10.61
C ALA A 31 -19.91 -6.40 -9.95
N PHE A 32 -19.58 -7.67 -9.74
CA PHE A 32 -18.28 -8.08 -9.19
C PHE A 32 -17.13 -7.79 -10.16
N LYS A 33 -17.30 -8.04 -11.47
CA LYS A 33 -16.28 -7.71 -12.48
C LYS A 33 -16.05 -6.20 -12.58
N GLU A 34 -17.12 -5.40 -12.59
CA GLU A 34 -17.03 -3.93 -12.57
C GLU A 34 -16.36 -3.42 -11.29
N GLY A 35 -16.79 -3.90 -10.12
CA GLY A 35 -16.19 -3.56 -8.84
C GLY A 35 -14.69 -3.89 -8.81
N LYS A 36 -14.30 -5.07 -9.30
CA LYS A 36 -12.89 -5.48 -9.40
C LYS A 36 -12.10 -4.60 -10.37
N ALA A 37 -12.69 -4.20 -11.49
CA ALA A 37 -12.06 -3.30 -12.45
C ALA A 37 -11.87 -1.88 -11.89
N ILE A 38 -12.87 -1.36 -11.17
CA ILE A 38 -12.81 -0.06 -10.49
C ILE A 38 -11.73 -0.10 -9.39
N MET A 39 -11.72 -1.13 -8.55
CA MET A 39 -10.68 -1.31 -7.53
C MET A 39 -9.29 -1.42 -8.14
N SER A 40 -9.14 -2.17 -9.25
CA SER A 40 -7.85 -2.29 -9.95
C SER A 40 -7.44 -1.00 -10.67
N ARG A 41 -8.37 -0.15 -11.10
CA ARG A 41 -8.06 1.16 -11.69
C ARG A 41 -7.64 2.16 -10.61
N ASN A 42 -8.32 2.16 -9.47
CA ASN A 42 -7.99 3.01 -8.33
C ASN A 42 -6.68 2.59 -7.65
N SER A 43 -6.34 1.30 -7.62
CA SER A 43 -5.07 0.82 -7.08
C SER A 43 -3.86 1.07 -8.00
N ARG A 44 -4.07 1.44 -9.27
CA ARG A 44 -3.00 1.63 -10.28
C ARG A 44 -2.69 3.09 -10.59
N LYS A 45 -3.45 4.05 -10.07
CA LYS A 45 -3.07 5.46 -10.21
C LYS A 45 -1.85 5.71 -9.33
N GLN A 46 -0.74 6.09 -9.94
CA GLN A 46 0.37 6.71 -9.22
C GLN A 46 -0.11 8.07 -8.75
N ILE A 47 -0.74 8.11 -7.58
CA ILE A 47 -1.21 9.34 -6.96
C ILE A 47 0.00 10.03 -6.36
N ASP A 48 0.28 11.25 -6.78
CA ASP A 48 1.33 12.07 -6.19
C ASP A 48 0.93 12.44 -4.75
N PRO A 49 1.80 12.19 -3.76
CA PRO A 49 1.49 12.38 -2.36
C PRO A 49 1.25 13.84 -1.96
N ARG A 50 1.55 14.81 -2.84
CA ARG A 50 1.20 16.22 -2.64
C ARG A 50 -0.29 16.48 -2.82
N PHE A 51 -0.97 15.66 -3.62
CA PHE A 51 -2.38 15.82 -3.97
C PHE A 51 -3.25 14.70 -3.40
N ASP A 52 -2.68 13.83 -2.58
CA ASP A 52 -3.38 12.75 -1.90
C ASP A 52 -3.98 13.29 -0.58
N PRO A 53 -5.31 13.40 -0.48
CA PRO A 53 -5.98 13.92 0.71
C PRO A 53 -5.82 13.01 1.93
N ASP A 54 -5.44 11.74 1.73
CA ASP A 54 -5.26 10.78 2.83
C ASP A 54 -3.87 10.88 3.49
N ILE A 55 -2.96 11.69 2.93
CA ILE A 55 -1.60 11.85 3.45
C ILE A 55 -1.56 12.98 4.48
N HIS A 56 -2.18 12.69 5.62
CA HIS A 56 -2.00 13.44 6.85
C HIS A 56 -1.15 12.61 7.82
N GLY A 57 0.18 12.56 7.65
CA GLY A 57 1.08 11.92 8.61
C GLY A 57 2.33 11.23 8.02
N ILE A 58 2.66 10.06 8.58
CA ILE A 58 3.81 9.24 8.17
C ILE A 58 3.63 8.80 6.71
N CYS A 59 4.43 9.40 5.82
CA CYS A 59 4.43 9.14 4.40
C CYS A 59 5.39 7.98 4.09
N ASP A 60 4.86 6.81 3.72
CA ASP A 60 5.63 5.66 3.24
C ASP A 60 6.20 5.93 1.83
N LEU A 61 7.39 6.54 1.76
CA LEU A 61 8.00 7.01 0.51
C LEU A 61 8.21 5.89 -0.52
N GLY A 62 8.21 4.62 -0.10
CA GLY A 62 8.28 3.45 -0.98
C GLY A 62 7.16 3.38 -2.01
N ASN A 63 5.95 3.86 -1.68
CA ASN A 63 4.82 3.90 -2.62
C ASN A 63 5.01 4.92 -3.74
N TRP A 64 5.94 5.87 -3.55
CA TRP A 64 6.23 6.97 -4.46
C TRP A 64 7.71 7.00 -4.85
N SER A 65 8.27 5.83 -5.16
CA SER A 65 9.65 5.69 -5.63
C SER A 65 9.92 6.51 -6.91
N PHE A 66 8.91 6.67 -7.77
CA PHE A 66 9.02 7.48 -8.98
C PHE A 66 9.33 8.97 -8.72
N LEU A 67 9.04 9.48 -7.51
CA LEU A 67 9.35 10.86 -7.10
C LEU A 67 10.70 10.99 -6.39
N GLU A 68 11.49 9.93 -6.30
CA GLU A 68 12.75 9.95 -5.54
C GLU A 68 13.72 11.02 -6.05
N LYS A 69 13.89 11.12 -7.37
CA LYS A 69 14.76 12.12 -7.99
C LYS A 69 14.29 13.55 -7.71
N GLU A 70 13.00 13.82 -7.89
CA GLU A 70 12.40 15.13 -7.60
C GLU A 70 12.57 15.51 -6.12
N ARG A 71 12.41 14.56 -5.20
CA ARG A 71 12.64 14.79 -3.76
C ARG A 71 14.10 15.16 -3.48
N GLU A 72 15.06 14.48 -4.10
CA GLU A 72 16.48 14.82 -3.92
C GLU A 72 16.81 16.20 -4.48
N ASP A 73 16.27 16.54 -5.64
CA ASP A 73 16.45 17.84 -6.26
C ASP A 73 15.86 18.95 -5.38
N ASN A 74 14.68 18.73 -4.79
CA ASN A 74 14.06 19.64 -3.83
C ASN A 74 14.91 19.82 -2.57
N ILE A 75 15.47 18.73 -2.01
CA ILE A 75 16.38 18.83 -0.84
C ILE A 75 17.62 19.66 -1.20
N ARG A 76 18.21 19.44 -2.39
CA ARG A 76 19.37 20.20 -2.87
C ARG A 76 19.02 21.68 -3.08
N ALA A 77 17.87 21.97 -3.69
CA ALA A 77 17.40 23.32 -3.95
C ALA A 77 17.17 24.10 -2.64
N VAL A 78 16.43 23.51 -1.69
CA VAL A 78 16.16 24.14 -0.38
C VAL A 78 17.46 24.33 0.41
N SER A 79 18.39 23.36 0.37
CA SER A 79 19.69 23.49 1.03
C SER A 79 20.56 24.59 0.41
N LYS A 80 20.52 24.75 -0.93
CA LYS A 80 21.21 25.85 -1.62
C LYS A 80 20.58 27.20 -1.30
N LEU A 81 19.26 27.26 -1.19
CA LEU A 81 18.53 28.48 -0.82
C LEU A 81 18.95 28.95 0.58
N LEU A 82 18.99 28.04 1.56
CA LEU A 82 19.47 28.36 2.92
C LEU A 82 20.93 28.84 2.95
N LYS A 83 21.81 28.33 2.07
CA LYS A 83 23.21 28.78 1.98
C LYS A 83 23.37 30.18 1.39
N ARG A 84 22.40 30.67 0.63
CA ARG A 84 22.50 31.96 -0.08
C ARG A 84 22.18 33.16 0.80
N GLY A 85 21.66 32.94 2.01
CA GLY A 85 21.14 34.01 2.86
C GLY A 85 19.82 34.53 2.30
N VAL A 86 18.73 34.30 3.02
CA VAL A 86 17.36 34.67 2.63
C VAL A 86 16.74 35.47 3.77
N ASP A 87 15.57 36.07 3.54
CA ASP A 87 14.87 36.74 4.64
C ASP A 87 14.49 35.73 5.75
N SER A 88 14.25 36.24 6.95
CA SER A 88 13.97 35.41 8.13
C SER A 88 12.73 34.52 7.96
N ASP A 89 11.69 34.99 7.27
CA ASP A 89 10.44 34.23 7.10
C ASP A 89 10.60 33.10 6.07
N THR A 90 11.27 33.35 4.94
CA THR A 90 11.58 32.32 3.95
C THR A 90 12.61 31.33 4.46
N GLU A 91 13.57 31.76 5.29
CA GLU A 91 14.49 30.86 5.98
C GLU A 91 13.73 29.90 6.91
N ALA A 92 12.81 30.41 7.73
CA ALA A 92 11.99 29.59 8.62
C ALA A 92 11.12 28.59 7.84
N LYS A 93 10.52 29.03 6.71
CA LYS A 93 9.75 28.14 5.81
C LYS A 93 10.64 27.06 5.19
N ALA A 94 11.82 27.42 4.70
CA ALA A 94 12.78 26.50 4.10
C ALA A 94 13.30 25.46 5.11
N LEU A 95 13.61 25.88 6.35
CA LEU A 95 14.02 24.97 7.43
C LEU A 95 12.90 23.98 7.79
N ARG A 96 11.65 24.44 7.91
CA ARG A 96 10.50 23.57 8.15
C ARG A 96 10.32 22.54 7.04
N ALA A 97 10.38 22.97 5.79
CA ALA A 97 10.28 22.08 4.63
C ALA A 97 11.41 21.04 4.62
N LEU A 98 12.65 21.46 4.86
CA LEU A 98 13.81 20.57 4.89
C LEU A 98 13.71 19.54 6.02
N ARG A 99 13.28 19.96 7.22
CA ARG A 99 13.05 19.07 8.36
C ARG A 99 12.02 17.99 8.03
N LEU A 100 10.91 18.38 7.42
CA LEU A 100 9.84 17.48 7.03
C LEU A 100 10.30 16.47 5.96
N LEU A 101 11.06 16.92 4.95
CA LEU A 101 11.63 16.02 3.94
C LEU A 101 12.62 15.01 4.55
N LYS A 102 13.49 15.45 5.46
CA LYS A 102 14.43 14.58 6.17
C LYS A 102 13.70 13.57 7.07
N GLN A 103 12.69 14.02 7.80
CA GLN A 103 11.87 13.15 8.66
C GLN A 103 11.20 12.06 7.83
N ARG A 104 10.57 12.40 6.71
CA ARG A 104 9.97 11.41 5.80
C ARG A 104 10.99 10.39 5.29
N LYS A 105 12.21 10.83 4.94
CA LYS A 105 13.30 9.93 4.51
C LYS A 105 13.76 8.99 5.63
N ALA A 106 13.82 9.46 6.87
CA ALA A 106 14.14 8.62 8.02
C ALA A 106 13.05 7.58 8.27
N THR A 107 11.77 7.99 8.26
CA THR A 107 10.67 7.06 8.50
C THR A 107 10.53 6.01 7.40
N ASP A 108 10.77 6.35 6.13
CA ASP A 108 10.81 5.37 5.04
C ASP A 108 11.87 4.29 5.25
N LYS A 109 13.08 4.68 5.72
CA LYS A 109 14.13 3.71 6.06
C LYS A 109 13.69 2.76 7.18
N ASP A 110 13.05 3.30 8.22
CA ASP A 110 12.56 2.48 9.33
C ASP A 110 11.46 1.51 8.89
N VAL A 111 10.54 1.96 8.03
CA VAL A 111 9.48 1.12 7.46
C VAL A 111 10.07 0.01 6.59
N LYS A 112 11.03 0.32 5.72
CA LYS A 112 11.74 -0.67 4.89
C LYS A 112 12.46 -1.69 5.75
N PHE A 113 13.22 -1.24 6.75
CA PHE A 113 13.92 -2.11 7.68
C PHE A 113 12.95 -3.06 8.40
N ARG A 114 11.84 -2.55 8.94
CA ARG A 114 10.82 -3.37 9.60
C ARG A 114 10.19 -4.40 8.65
N ARG A 115 9.87 -4.01 7.41
CA ARG A 115 9.34 -4.92 6.39
C ARG A 115 10.32 -6.05 6.06
N GLU A 116 11.58 -5.71 5.83
CA GLU A 116 12.64 -6.69 5.53
C GLU A 116 12.92 -7.62 6.71
N PHE A 117 12.95 -7.08 7.93
CA PHE A 117 13.17 -7.84 9.15
C PHE A 117 12.04 -8.85 9.39
N ILE A 118 10.77 -8.41 9.30
CA ILE A 118 9.61 -9.30 9.39
C ILE A 118 9.63 -10.34 8.26
N GLY A 119 10.02 -9.94 7.04
CA GLY A 119 10.15 -10.86 5.91
C GLY A 119 11.18 -11.95 6.15
N ARG A 120 12.34 -11.61 6.74
CA ARG A 120 13.38 -12.59 7.12
C ARG A 120 12.87 -13.57 8.17
N ILE A 121 12.25 -13.07 9.24
CA ILE A 121 11.66 -13.91 10.29
C ILE A 121 10.64 -14.89 9.71
N ARG A 122 9.75 -14.42 8.82
CA ARG A 122 8.74 -15.29 8.19
C ARG A 122 9.39 -16.39 7.34
N LYS A 123 10.44 -16.08 6.59
CA LYS A 123 11.18 -17.07 5.80
C LYS A 123 11.89 -18.11 6.68
N GLU A 124 12.43 -17.70 7.82
CA GLU A 124 13.02 -18.62 8.79
C GLU A 124 11.96 -19.54 9.39
N GLN A 125 10.82 -18.98 9.82
CA GLN A 125 9.67 -19.74 10.31
C GLN A 125 9.13 -20.74 9.27
N GLU A 126 9.08 -20.35 8.00
CA GLU A 126 8.67 -21.24 6.91
C GLU A 126 9.66 -22.39 6.70
N LYS A 127 10.97 -22.14 6.76
CA LYS A 127 12.00 -23.19 6.69
C LYS A 127 11.92 -24.14 7.89
N ASP A 128 11.69 -23.62 9.08
CA ASP A 128 11.54 -24.44 10.29
C ASP A 128 10.29 -25.31 10.22
N LEU A 129 9.17 -24.79 9.70
CA LEU A 129 7.95 -25.57 9.41
C LEU A 129 8.23 -26.71 8.43
N VAL A 130 8.89 -26.43 7.30
CA VAL A 130 9.20 -27.42 6.26
C VAL A 130 10.15 -28.51 6.78
N SER A 131 11.06 -28.17 7.69
CA SER A 131 12.00 -29.12 8.31
C SER A 131 11.42 -29.91 9.50
N GLY A 132 10.13 -29.72 9.83
CA GLY A 132 9.47 -30.42 10.94
C GLY A 132 9.85 -29.93 12.33
N LYS A 133 10.55 -28.80 12.43
CA LYS A 133 10.89 -28.17 13.72
C LYS A 133 9.68 -27.42 14.27
N ARG A 134 9.57 -27.38 15.60
CA ARG A 134 8.48 -26.68 16.29
C ARG A 134 8.68 -25.17 16.16
N VAL A 135 7.79 -24.50 15.44
CA VAL A 135 7.93 -23.07 15.13
C VAL A 135 7.31 -22.20 16.22
N THR A 136 8.08 -21.23 16.71
CA THR A 136 7.60 -20.19 17.64
C THR A 136 7.21 -18.95 16.85
N PHE A 137 5.92 -18.61 16.88
CA PHE A 137 5.42 -17.41 16.23
C PHE A 137 5.66 -16.19 17.12
N LEU A 138 6.42 -15.21 16.63
CA LEU A 138 6.52 -13.89 17.25
C LEU A 138 5.14 -13.20 17.20
N LYS A 139 4.50 -13.09 18.36
CA LYS A 139 3.29 -12.28 18.54
C LYS A 139 3.67 -10.80 18.49
N ARG A 140 2.81 -9.94 17.92
CA ARG A 140 2.94 -8.49 18.12
C ARG A 140 2.93 -8.22 19.62
N GLY A 141 3.97 -7.54 20.13
CA GLY A 141 3.97 -7.00 21.49
C GLY A 141 2.77 -6.05 21.65
N ARG A 142 2.11 -6.12 22.80
CA ARG A 142 1.12 -5.11 23.19
C ARG A 142 1.79 -3.76 23.35
#